data_AF-A0ABD5M8Z1-F1
#
_entry.id   AF-A0ABD5M8Z1-F1
#
_cell.length_a   1.000
_cell.length_b   1.000
_cell.length_c   1.000
_cell.angle_alpha   90.00
_cell.angle_beta   90.00
_cell.angle_gamma   90.00
#
_symmetry.space_group_name_H-M   'P 1'
#
loop_
_entity.id
_entity.type
_entity.pdbx_description
1 polymer ?
#
loop_
_entity_poly.entity_id
_entity_poly.type
_entity_poly.pdbx_seq_one_letter_code
_entity_poly.pdbx_strand_id
1 'polypeptide(L)'
;MVIQDDVKDALEEGRDELVRVLASHGVLPTVVDDSSGSDLLGSSTPTFRIETADGTSVVDRQTRSQVVDAFEMRSEADCEAVREEIRAHDAWSGS
;
A
#
# COMPACT_ATOMS: atom_id res chain seq x y z
N MET A 1 2.15 14.00 -9.29
CA MET A 1 1.17 12.89 -9.44
C MET A 1 0.24 13.05 -8.27
N VAL A 2 -1.03 13.40 -8.48
CA VAL A 2 -1.93 13.91 -7.42
C VAL A 2 -2.07 12.91 -6.27
N ILE A 3 -2.21 11.62 -6.62
CA ILE A 3 -2.34 10.49 -5.68
C ILE A 3 -1.21 10.41 -4.64
N GLN A 4 0.03 10.79 -4.99
CA GLN A 4 1.15 10.73 -4.05
C GLN A 4 1.03 11.78 -2.95
N ASP A 5 0.54 12.97 -3.28
CA ASP A 5 0.28 14.03 -2.29
C ASP A 5 -0.88 13.61 -1.39
N ASP A 6 -1.98 13.11 -1.97
CA ASP A 6 -3.14 12.62 -1.22
C ASP A 6 -2.77 11.51 -0.23
N VAL A 7 -1.91 10.56 -0.64
CA VAL A 7 -1.42 9.49 0.24
C VAL A 7 -0.55 10.03 1.38
N LYS A 8 0.23 11.08 1.12
CA LYS A 8 1.07 11.71 2.15
C LYS A 8 0.24 12.49 3.16
N ASP A 9 -0.72 13.29 2.69
CA ASP A 9 -1.67 13.98 3.58
C ASP A 9 -2.43 12.97 4.45
N ALA A 10 -2.90 11.88 3.85
CA ALA A 10 -3.59 10.82 4.58
C ALA A 10 -2.70 10.11 5.62
N LEU A 11 -1.41 9.95 5.34
CA LEU A 11 -0.45 9.43 6.34
C LEU A 11 -0.29 10.35 7.55
N GLU A 12 -0.42 11.67 7.36
CA GLU A 12 -0.38 12.65 8.44
C GLU A 12 -1.68 12.67 9.25
N GLU A 13 -2.82 12.41 8.61
CA GLU A 13 -4.13 12.32 9.27
C GLU A 13 -4.33 10.99 10.03
N GLY A 14 -3.89 9.88 9.45
CA GLY A 14 -3.90 8.55 10.07
C GLY A 14 -4.38 7.43 9.16
N ARG A 15 -4.42 6.22 9.72
CA ARG A 15 -4.73 5.00 8.97
C ARG A 15 -6.11 5.05 8.29
N ASP A 16 -7.15 5.53 8.97
CA ASP A 16 -8.50 5.58 8.42
C ASP A 16 -8.58 6.45 7.15
N GLU A 17 -7.93 7.63 7.16
CA GLU A 17 -7.90 8.49 5.98
C GLU A 17 -7.06 7.85 4.86
N LEU A 18 -5.97 7.16 5.22
CA LEU A 18 -5.16 6.42 4.25
C LEU A 18 -5.97 5.34 3.53
N VAL A 19 -6.79 4.57 4.25
CA VAL A 19 -7.70 3.58 3.66
C VAL A 19 -8.67 4.27 2.70
N ARG A 20 -9.27 5.38 3.12
CA ARG A 20 -10.23 6.13 2.32
C ARG A 20 -9.62 6.68 1.03
N VAL A 21 -8.44 7.28 1.09
CA VAL A 21 -7.71 7.80 -0.08
C VAL A 21 -7.36 6.67 -1.03
N LEU A 22 -6.78 5.57 -0.53
CA LEU A 22 -6.45 4.41 -1.36
C LEU A 22 -7.71 3.82 -2.02
N ALA A 23 -8.83 3.77 -1.29
CA ALA A 23 -10.10 3.28 -1.82
C ALA A 23 -10.67 4.20 -2.91
N SER A 24 -10.67 5.52 -2.66
CA SER A 24 -11.14 6.54 -3.60
C SER A 24 -10.37 6.51 -4.93
N HIS A 25 -9.07 6.24 -4.87
CA HIS A 25 -8.20 6.15 -6.05
C HIS A 25 -8.12 4.73 -6.66
N GLY A 26 -8.78 3.73 -6.07
CA GLY A 26 -8.74 2.34 -6.58
C GLY A 26 -7.35 1.70 -6.50
N VAL A 27 -6.60 2.05 -5.46
CA VAL A 27 -5.19 1.65 -5.28
C VAL A 27 -5.09 0.65 -4.16
N LEU A 28 -4.26 -0.37 -4.35
CA LEU A 28 -4.08 -1.43 -3.37
C LEU A 28 -2.60 -1.69 -3.13
N PRO A 29 -2.23 -2.08 -1.89
CA PRO A 29 -0.93 -2.68 -1.67
C PRO A 29 -0.90 -4.06 -2.34
N THR A 30 0.22 -4.36 -2.99
CA THR A 30 0.50 -5.66 -3.60
C THR A 30 1.86 -6.13 -3.10
N VAL A 31 1.96 -7.40 -2.74
CA VAL A 31 3.23 -8.04 -2.41
C VAL A 31 3.97 -8.32 -3.71
N VAL A 32 5.19 -7.81 -3.80
CA VAL A 32 6.11 -8.15 -4.87
C VAL A 32 6.98 -9.27 -4.37
N ASP A 33 6.73 -10.45 -4.91
CA ASP A 33 7.60 -11.60 -4.75
C ASP A 33 8.87 -11.37 -5.56
N ASP A 34 9.76 -10.52 -5.03
CA ASP A 34 11.09 -10.36 -5.59
C ASP A 34 11.92 -11.56 -5.11
N SER A 35 11.75 -12.68 -5.81
CA SER A 35 12.61 -13.86 -5.73
C SER A 35 14.06 -13.57 -6.20
N SER A 36 14.52 -12.31 -6.17
CA SER A 36 15.84 -11.88 -6.63
C SER A 36 16.51 -10.89 -5.66
N GLY A 37 16.18 -10.94 -4.37
CA GLY A 37 16.89 -10.22 -3.31
C GLY A 37 17.79 -11.14 -2.51
N SER A 38 18.98 -11.45 -3.05
CA SER A 38 20.08 -12.18 -2.41
C SER A 38 20.04 -12.27 -0.86
N ASP A 39 20.06 -13.49 -0.34
CA ASP A 39 20.28 -13.92 1.05
C ASP A 39 21.59 -13.38 1.69
N LEU A 40 21.78 -12.08 1.80
CA LEU A 40 23.03 -11.53 2.35
C LEU A 40 22.89 -10.66 3.59
N LEU A 41 21.68 -10.27 4.02
CA LEU A 41 21.50 -9.44 5.22
C LEU A 41 20.15 -9.69 5.95
N GLY A 42 19.84 -10.93 6.32
CA GLY A 42 19.02 -11.27 7.51
C GLY A 42 17.67 -10.56 7.78
N SER A 43 17.01 -9.95 6.80
CA SER A 43 15.66 -9.39 6.94
C SER A 43 14.85 -9.80 5.71
N SER A 44 14.17 -10.94 5.83
CA SER A 44 13.25 -11.49 4.85
C SER A 44 11.92 -10.72 4.80
N THR A 45 11.94 -9.40 4.96
CA THR A 45 10.71 -8.61 4.95
C THR A 45 10.21 -8.51 3.50
N PRO A 46 8.99 -8.97 3.19
CA PRO A 46 8.45 -8.91 1.84
C PRO A 46 8.44 -7.47 1.31
N THR A 47 8.70 -7.32 0.02
CA THR A 47 8.64 -6.00 -0.63
C THR A 47 7.20 -5.72 -1.03
N PHE A 48 6.59 -4.72 -0.42
CA PHE A 48 5.26 -4.25 -0.83
C PHE A 48 5.39 -3.19 -1.94
N ARG A 49 4.38 -3.06 -2.79
CA ARG A 49 4.14 -1.97 -3.75
C ARG A 49 2.73 -1.43 -3.54
N ILE A 50 2.53 -0.14 -3.85
CA ILE A 50 1.21 0.47 -3.90
C ILE A 50 0.94 0.79 -5.37
N GLU A 51 -0.08 0.14 -5.91
CA GLU A 51 -0.36 0.13 -7.35
C GLU A 51 -1.86 0.24 -7.61
N THR A 52 -2.22 0.93 -8.70
CA THR A 52 -3.61 0.98 -9.16
C THR A 52 -4.05 -0.38 -9.70
N ALA A 53 -5.36 -0.55 -9.94
CA ALA A 53 -5.90 -1.73 -10.63
C ALA A 53 -5.21 -2.05 -11.98
N ASP A 54 -4.66 -1.04 -12.66
CA ASP A 54 -3.90 -1.18 -13.90
C ASP A 54 -2.42 -1.61 -13.70
N GLY A 55 -1.99 -1.85 -12.46
CA GLY A 55 -0.61 -2.22 -12.11
C GLY A 55 0.38 -1.05 -12.17
N THR A 56 -0.10 0.18 -12.18
CA THR A 56 0.76 1.37 -12.19
C THR A 56 1.14 1.75 -10.76
N SER A 57 2.44 1.83 -10.48
CA SER A 57 2.93 2.31 -9.18
C SER A 57 2.68 3.81 -9.03
N VAL A 58 2.02 4.20 -7.94
CA VAL A 58 1.56 5.59 -7.73
C VAL A 58 2.38 6.37 -6.71
N VAL A 59 3.21 5.69 -5.93
CA VAL A 59 4.03 6.27 -4.88
C VAL A 59 5.48 5.81 -5.01
N ASP A 60 6.40 6.68 -4.64
CA ASP A 60 7.82 6.36 -4.59
C ASP A 60 8.18 5.57 -3.33
N ARG A 61 9.44 5.09 -3.30
CA ARG A 61 9.96 4.19 -2.27
C ARG A 61 9.77 4.73 -0.85
N GLN A 62 9.89 6.03 -0.64
CA GLN A 62 9.78 6.64 0.68
C GLN A 62 8.34 6.61 1.20
N THR A 63 7.39 7.14 0.43
CA THR A 63 5.96 7.12 0.79
C THR A 63 5.48 5.68 0.97
N ARG A 64 5.92 4.76 0.12
CA ARG A 64 5.64 3.33 0.26
C ARG A 64 6.08 2.76 1.60
N SER A 65 7.30 3.07 2.06
CA SER A 65 7.77 2.62 3.38
C SER A 65 6.93 3.19 4.51
N GLN A 66 6.45 4.43 4.39
CA GLN A 66 5.55 5.04 5.37
C GLN A 66 4.18 4.35 5.38
N VAL A 67 3.61 4.06 4.20
CA VAL A 67 2.35 3.29 4.08
C VAL A 67 2.47 1.92 4.70
N VAL A 68 3.57 1.20 4.43
CA VAL A 68 3.85 -0.11 5.02
C VAL A 68 3.92 -0.04 6.54
N ASP A 69 4.58 0.99 7.07
CA ASP A 69 4.71 1.18 8.52
C ASP A 69 3.37 1.57 9.16
N ALA A 70 2.60 2.46 8.53
CA ALA A 70 1.29 2.91 9.00
C ALA A 70 0.24 1.79 9.04
N PHE A 71 0.32 0.84 8.09
CA PHE A 71 -0.52 -0.36 8.09
C PHE A 71 0.08 -1.53 8.86
N GLU A 72 1.26 -1.35 9.46
CA GLU A 72 2.00 -2.41 10.16
C GLU A 72 2.16 -3.69 9.32
N MET A 73 2.27 -3.55 7.99
CA MET A 73 2.37 -4.68 7.07
C MET A 73 3.74 -5.35 7.21
N ARG A 74 3.76 -6.54 7.83
CA ARG A 74 4.98 -7.35 7.99
C ARG A 74 4.94 -8.62 7.16
N SER A 75 3.76 -9.02 6.70
CA SER A 75 3.50 -10.29 6.02
C SER A 75 2.54 -10.12 4.84
N GLU A 76 2.49 -11.13 3.98
CA GLU A 76 1.48 -11.22 2.91
C GLU A 76 0.05 -11.21 3.45
N ALA A 77 -0.19 -11.87 4.58
CA ALA A 77 -1.50 -11.88 5.24
C ALA A 77 -1.94 -10.48 5.71
N ASP A 78 -1.01 -9.67 6.23
CA ASP A 78 -1.31 -8.28 6.63
C ASP A 78 -1.67 -7.45 5.41
N CYS A 79 -0.94 -7.63 4.30
CA CYS A 79 -1.25 -6.97 3.04
C CYS A 79 -2.62 -7.38 2.52
N GLU A 80 -2.98 -8.66 2.56
CA GLU A 80 -4.31 -9.13 2.15
C GLU A 80 -5.41 -8.52 3.02
N ALA A 81 -5.24 -8.50 4.35
CA ALA A 81 -6.20 -7.88 5.27
C ALA A 81 -6.40 -6.38 4.97
N VAL A 82 -5.32 -5.64 4.71
CA VAL A 82 -5.39 -4.22 4.34
C VAL A 82 -6.09 -4.04 2.98
N ARG A 83 -5.85 -4.91 2.01
CA ARG A 83 -6.53 -4.86 0.70
C ARG A 83 -8.02 -5.08 0.84
N GLU A 84 -8.42 -6.04 1.68
CA GLU A 84 -9.84 -6.30 1.96
C GLU A 84 -10.48 -5.09 2.65
N GLU A 85 -9.79 -4.47 3.61
CA GLU A 85 -10.25 -3.25 4.29
C GLU A 85 -10.47 -2.08 3.31
N ILE A 86 -9.50 -1.83 2.43
CA ILE A 86 -9.60 -0.79 1.39
C ILE A 86 -10.75 -1.07 0.42
N ARG A 87 -10.91 -2.32 -0.03
CA ARG A 87 -12.01 -2.71 -0.93
C ARG A 87 -13.38 -2.69 -0.27
N ALA A 88 -13.44 -2.95 1.03
CA ALA A 88 -14.68 -2.92 1.80
C ALA A 88 -15.14 -1.49 2.14
N HIS A 89 -14.26 -0.49 1.98
CA HIS A 89 -14.57 0.90 2.28
C HIS A 89 -15.60 1.48 1.30
N ASP A 90 -16.56 2.27 1.78
CA ASP A 90 -17.62 2.91 0.96
C ASP A 90 -17.09 3.83 -0.18
N ALA A 91 -15.83 4.24 -0.09
CA ALA A 91 -15.18 5.09 -1.07
C ALA A 91 -14.64 4.28 -2.25
N TRP A 92 -14.59 2.95 -2.13
CA TRP A 92 -14.20 2.04 -3.19
C TRP A 92 -15.27 2.07 -4.28
N SER A 93 -15.07 2.92 -5.28
CA SER A 93 -15.99 3.08 -6.41
C SER A 93 -15.72 2.10 -7.55
N GLY A 94 -14.85 1.10 -7.34
CA GLY A 94 -14.50 0.08 -8.33
C GLY A 94 -15.64 -0.91 -8.59
N SER A 95 -16.65 -0.48 -9.34
CA SER A 95 -17.57 -1.32 -10.14
C SER A 95 -17.26 -1.19 -11.62
#